data_AF-A0A7Y9KHL3-F1
#
_entry.id   AF-A0A7Y9KHL3-F1
#
_cell.length_a   1.000
_cell.length_b   1.000
_cell.length_c   1.000
_cell.angle_alpha   90.00
_cell.angle_beta   90.00
_cell.angle_gamma   90.00
#
_symmetry.space_group_name_H-M   'P 1'
#
loop_
_entity.id
_entity.type
_entity.pdbx_description
1 polymer ?
#
loop_
_entity_poly.entity_id
_entity_poly.type
_entity_poly.pdbx_seq_one_letter_code
_entity_poly.pdbx_strand_id
1 'polypeptide(L)'
;MTEAVSGAVPASPAVPRLAFGIGPDGTYTRFGQIVAFALGLLTTFVFLPLVVVGALLYTRAETRFGEDPARARTLVNWSWLSITTPVLIAAVAIVVVAALKG
;
A
#
# COMPACT_ATOMS: atom_id res chain seq x y z
N MET A 1 45.34 -45.57 13.43
CA MET A 1 44.13 -44.92 13.97
C MET A 1 44.04 -43.55 13.27
N THR A 2 43.28 -43.47 12.18
CA THR A 2 43.15 -42.25 11.35
C THR A 2 41.74 -41.71 11.55
N GLU A 3 41.59 -40.70 12.40
CA GLU A 3 40.30 -40.03 12.57
C GLU A 3 40.07 -39.08 11.38
N ALA A 4 39.05 -39.38 10.59
CA ALA A 4 38.56 -38.49 9.55
C ALA A 4 37.79 -37.33 10.22
N VAL A 5 38.39 -36.15 10.24
CA VAL A 5 37.68 -34.91 10.57
C VAL A 5 36.67 -34.63 9.45
N SER A 6 35.42 -34.99 9.70
CA SER A 6 34.28 -34.57 8.89
C SER A 6 34.07 -33.07 9.11
N GLY A 7 34.66 -32.25 8.25
CA GLY A 7 34.49 -30.80 8.28
C GLY A 7 33.03 -30.44 8.10
N ALA A 8 32.40 -29.89 9.14
CA ALA A 8 31.10 -29.25 9.02
C ALA A 8 31.26 -28.06 8.07
N VAL A 9 30.57 -28.10 6.93
CA VAL A 9 30.45 -26.95 6.02
C VAL A 9 29.77 -25.84 6.83
N PRO A 10 30.40 -24.68 7.05
CA PRO A 10 29.74 -23.58 7.73
C PRO A 10 28.50 -23.19 6.93
N ALA A 11 27.35 -23.16 7.58
CA ALA A 11 26.11 -22.68 6.99
C ALA A 11 26.38 -21.27 6.45
N SER A 12 26.24 -21.11 5.12
CA SER A 12 26.39 -19.81 4.48
C SER A 12 25.43 -18.83 5.15
N PRO A 13 25.88 -17.65 5.61
CA PRO A 13 24.98 -16.69 6.26
C PRO A 13 23.84 -16.37 5.29
N ALA A 14 22.61 -16.43 5.79
CA ALA A 14 21.44 -16.06 5.01
C ALA A 14 21.64 -14.62 4.52
N VAL A 15 21.79 -14.45 3.20
CA VAL A 15 21.97 -13.13 2.58
C VAL A 15 20.76 -12.29 2.98
N PRO A 16 20.95 -11.14 3.65
CA PRO A 16 19.83 -10.31 4.07
C PRO A 16 18.96 -9.98 2.85
N ARG A 17 17.69 -10.38 2.90
CA ARG A 17 16.75 -10.13 1.80
C ARG A 17 16.57 -8.62 1.69
N LEU A 18 17.24 -8.00 0.72
CA LEU A 18 17.17 -6.56 0.52
C LEU A 18 15.72 -6.11 0.38
N ALA A 19 15.36 -5.06 1.14
CA ALA A 19 14.05 -4.44 1.03
C ALA A 19 13.85 -3.94 -0.42
N PHE A 20 12.60 -4.00 -0.90
CA PHE A 20 12.31 -3.62 -2.28
C PHE A 20 12.72 -2.15 -2.51
N GLY A 21 13.48 -1.91 -3.58
CA GLY A 21 13.96 -0.56 -3.90
C GLY A 21 15.14 -0.07 -3.09
N ILE A 22 15.70 -0.87 -2.18
CA ILE A 22 16.90 -0.56 -1.39
C ILE A 22 18.12 -1.28 -1.97
N GLY A 23 19.25 -0.56 -2.09
CA GLY A 23 20.54 -1.05 -2.57
C GLY A 23 21.38 -1.71 -1.47
N PRO A 24 22.50 -2.37 -1.83
CA PRO A 24 23.38 -3.08 -0.91
C PRO A 24 24.04 -2.19 0.15
N ASP A 25 24.11 -0.89 -0.12
CA ASP A 25 24.56 0.17 0.78
C ASP A 25 23.47 0.66 1.75
N GLY A 26 22.25 0.12 1.65
CA GLY A 26 21.11 0.51 2.50
C GLY A 26 20.38 1.76 2.02
N THR A 27 20.79 2.38 0.90
CA THR A 27 20.13 3.55 0.34
C THR A 27 19.05 3.16 -0.68
N TYR A 28 18.15 4.08 -1.04
CA TYR A 28 17.22 3.82 -2.14
C TYR A 28 17.97 3.70 -3.47
N THR A 29 17.69 2.63 -4.21
CA THR A 29 17.94 2.61 -5.65
C THR A 29 17.16 3.74 -6.33
N ARG A 30 17.64 4.25 -7.48
CA ARG A 30 16.88 5.26 -8.26
C ARG A 30 15.44 4.84 -8.53
N PHE A 31 15.23 3.57 -8.86
CA PHE A 31 13.89 3.02 -9.06
C PHE A 31 13.06 3.06 -7.78
N GLY A 32 13.61 2.59 -6.65
CA GLY A 32 12.93 2.64 -5.36
C GLY A 32 12.55 4.06 -4.93
N GLN A 33 13.44 5.04 -5.17
CA GLN A 33 13.18 6.44 -4.89
C GLN A 33 12.03 6.99 -5.74
N ILE A 34 12.02 6.71 -7.05
CA ILE A 34 10.94 7.16 -7.96
C ILE A 34 9.60 6.56 -7.53
N VAL A 35 9.56 5.26 -7.23
CA VAL A 35 8.34 4.57 -6.80
C VAL A 35 7.84 5.15 -5.46
N ALA A 36 8.73 5.30 -4.47
CA ALA A 36 8.37 5.87 -3.17
C ALA A 36 7.82 7.30 -3.30
N PHE A 37 8.46 8.13 -4.15
CA PHE A 37 8.00 9.49 -4.41
C PHE A 37 6.61 9.50 -5.09
N ALA A 38 6.41 8.69 -6.13
CA ALA A 38 5.13 8.58 -6.83
C ALA A 38 4.00 8.11 -5.90
N LEU A 39 4.26 7.11 -5.05
CA LEU A 39 3.31 6.65 -4.05
C LEU A 39 2.99 7.72 -3.00
N GLY A 40 4.00 8.48 -2.57
CA GLY A 40 3.82 9.63 -1.68
C GLY A 40 2.93 10.71 -2.29
N LEU A 41 3.16 11.05 -3.56
CA LEU A 41 2.31 12.00 -4.30
C LEU A 41 0.89 11.49 -4.45
N LEU A 42 0.70 10.23 -4.86
CA LEU A 42 -0.63 9.65 -5.02
C LEU A 42 -1.41 9.66 -3.69
N THR A 43 -0.74 9.30 -2.60
CA THR A 43 -1.36 9.31 -1.27
C THR A 43 -1.77 10.73 -0.86
N THR A 44 -0.90 11.71 -1.09
CA THR A 44 -1.10 13.09 -0.65
C THR A 44 -2.13 13.82 -1.50
N PHE A 45 -2.05 13.70 -2.82
CA PHE A 45 -2.84 14.50 -3.76
C PHE A 45 -4.09 13.80 -4.28
N VAL A 46 -4.21 12.48 -4.09
CA VAL A 46 -5.38 11.72 -4.54
C VAL A 46 -6.09 11.08 -3.35
N PHE A 47 -5.39 10.30 -2.52
CA PHE A 47 -6.06 9.52 -1.48
C PHE A 47 -6.58 10.41 -0.35
N LEU A 48 -5.77 11.35 0.13
CA LEU A 48 -6.19 12.26 1.19
C LEU A 48 -7.40 13.12 0.78
N PRO A 49 -7.42 13.77 -0.40
CA PRO A 49 -8.61 14.49 -0.86
C PRO A 49 -9.84 13.59 -1.00
N LEU A 50 -9.70 12.36 -1.50
CA LEU A 50 -10.81 11.42 -1.61
C LEU A 50 -11.39 11.06 -0.23
N VAL A 51 -10.55 10.83 0.78
CA VAL A 51 -11.02 10.58 2.15
C VAL A 51 -11.80 11.78 2.70
N VAL A 52 -11.28 13.00 2.48
CA VAL A 52 -11.98 14.23 2.89
C VAL A 52 -13.33 14.37 2.18
N VAL A 53 -13.37 14.17 0.87
CA VAL A 53 -14.61 14.19 0.08
C VAL A 53 -15.59 13.13 0.60
N GLY A 54 -15.11 11.93 0.89
CA GLY A 54 -15.91 10.85 1.46
C GLY A 54 -16.58 11.26 2.77
N ALA A 55 -15.81 11.85 3.70
CA ALA A 55 -16.34 12.34 4.97
C ALA A 55 -17.42 13.43 4.76
N LEU A 56 -17.16 14.41 3.89
CA LEU A 56 -18.11 15.50 3.60
C LEU A 56 -19.41 14.99 2.96
N LEU A 57 -19.31 14.04 2.03
CA LEU A 57 -20.47 13.43 1.39
C LEU A 57 -21.32 12.65 2.40
N TYR A 58 -20.69 11.93 3.32
CA TYR A 58 -21.37 11.21 4.38
C TYR A 58 -22.12 12.17 5.31
N THR A 59 -21.45 13.20 5.84
CA THR A 59 -22.10 14.23 6.67
C THR A 59 -23.26 14.90 5.94
N ARG A 60 -23.11 15.20 4.64
CA ARG A 60 -24.20 15.77 3.84
C ARG A 60 -25.37 14.80 3.70
N ALA A 61 -25.11 13.50 3.58
CA ALA A 61 -26.16 12.49 3.50
C ALA A 61 -27.01 12.44 4.78
N GLU A 62 -26.38 12.55 5.95
CA GLU A 62 -27.07 12.53 7.26
C GLU A 62 -28.16 13.59 7.35
N THR A 63 -27.87 14.81 6.86
CA THR A 63 -28.83 15.92 6.83
C THR A 63 -29.98 15.73 5.82
N ARG A 64 -29.86 14.79 4.89
CA ARG A 64 -30.80 14.62 3.76
C ARG A 64 -31.74 13.43 3.89
N PHE A 65 -31.50 12.51 4.83
CA PHE A 65 -32.34 11.32 4.97
C PHE A 65 -33.81 11.62 5.28
N GLY A 66 -34.08 12.68 6.04
CA GLY A 66 -35.45 13.07 6.40
C GLY A 66 -36.24 13.73 5.26
N GLU A 67 -35.55 14.31 4.27
CA GLU A 67 -36.16 15.04 3.15
C GLU A 67 -36.20 14.21 1.88
N ASP A 68 -35.07 13.59 1.53
CA ASP A 68 -34.88 12.86 0.28
C ASP A 68 -33.96 11.65 0.51
N PRO A 69 -34.56 10.50 0.88
CA PRO A 69 -33.78 9.29 1.19
C PRO A 69 -33.07 8.71 -0.04
N ALA A 70 -33.58 8.95 -1.26
CA ALA A 70 -32.95 8.46 -2.49
C ALA A 70 -31.64 9.20 -2.75
N ARG A 71 -31.65 10.53 -2.60
CA ARG A 71 -30.44 11.35 -2.74
C ARG A 71 -29.44 11.11 -1.61
N ALA A 72 -29.92 10.91 -0.37
CA ALA A 72 -29.05 10.56 0.76
C ALA A 72 -28.28 9.26 0.49
N ARG A 73 -28.95 8.19 0.01
CA ARG A 73 -28.28 6.93 -0.38
C ARG A 73 -27.25 7.13 -1.49
N THR A 74 -27.54 7.99 -2.46
CA THR A 74 -26.58 8.32 -3.53
C THR A 74 -25.32 8.96 -2.94
N LEU A 75 -25.44 9.91 -2.02
CA LEU A 75 -24.30 10.54 -1.34
C LEU A 75 -23.49 9.53 -0.52
N VAL A 76 -24.15 8.61 0.18
CA VAL A 76 -23.49 7.51 0.92
C VAL A 76 -22.70 6.60 -0.02
N ASN A 77 -23.29 6.22 -1.17
CA ASN A 77 -22.59 5.39 -2.16
C ASN A 77 -21.33 6.08 -2.69
N TRP A 78 -21.41 7.38 -2.98
CA TRP A 78 -20.25 8.16 -3.41
C TRP A 78 -19.20 8.28 -2.31
N SER A 79 -19.62 8.46 -1.05
CA SER A 79 -18.71 8.44 0.10
C SER A 79 -17.93 7.13 0.20
N TRP A 80 -18.64 6.00 0.12
CA TRP A 80 -18.02 4.66 0.09
C TRP A 80 -17.06 4.49 -1.07
N LEU A 81 -17.43 4.96 -2.26
CA LEU A 81 -16.55 4.87 -3.42
C LEU A 81 -15.27 5.69 -3.22
N SER A 82 -15.36 6.89 -2.64
CA SER A 82 -14.20 7.72 -2.32
C SER A 82 -13.25 7.05 -1.31
N ILE A 83 -13.76 6.28 -0.35
CA ILE A 83 -12.95 5.59 0.66
C ILE A 83 -12.39 4.26 0.14
N THR A 84 -13.21 3.46 -0.54
CA THR A 84 -12.81 2.12 -1.00
C THR A 84 -11.84 2.16 -2.17
N THR A 85 -11.92 3.17 -3.04
CA THR A 85 -11.03 3.29 -4.20
C THR A 85 -9.55 3.35 -3.80
N PRO A 86 -9.10 4.25 -2.89
CA PRO A 86 -7.73 4.24 -2.36
C PRO A 86 -7.31 2.90 -1.76
N VAL A 87 -8.19 2.25 -0.99
CA VAL A 87 -7.90 0.97 -0.34
C VAL A 87 -7.67 -0.15 -1.36
N LEU A 88 -8.51 -0.22 -2.40
CA LEU A 88 -8.36 -1.20 -3.47
C LEU A 88 -7.07 -0.97 -4.26
N ILE A 89 -6.73 0.29 -4.57
CA ILE A 89 -5.47 0.61 -5.25
C ILE A 89 -4.27 0.18 -4.40
N ALA A 90 -4.30 0.47 -3.09
CA ALA A 90 -3.24 0.06 -2.18
C ALA A 90 -3.12 -1.48 -2.08
N ALA A 91 -4.25 -2.20 -1.98
CA ALA A 91 -4.27 -3.65 -1.95
C ALA A 91 -3.69 -4.26 -3.24
N VAL A 92 -4.08 -3.76 -4.41
CA VAL A 92 -3.53 -4.19 -5.70
C VAL A 92 -2.03 -3.92 -5.77
N ALA A 93 -1.57 -2.75 -5.33
CA ALA A 93 -0.14 -2.42 -5.30
C ALA A 93 0.65 -3.41 -4.42
N ILE A 94 0.12 -3.79 -3.25
CA ILE A 94 0.74 -4.79 -2.37
C ILE A 94 0.81 -6.15 -3.06
N VAL A 95 -0.28 -6.60 -3.69
CA VAL A 95 -0.33 -7.89 -4.41
C VAL A 95 0.68 -7.92 -5.55
N VAL A 96 0.78 -6.84 -6.35
CA VAL A 96 1.75 -6.74 -7.44
C VAL A 96 3.19 -6.80 -6.91
N VAL A 97 3.50 -6.06 -5.85
CA VAL A 97 4.84 -6.10 -5.23
C VAL A 97 5.15 -7.50 -4.67
N ALA A 98 4.18 -8.18 -4.06
CA ALA A 98 4.35 -9.55 -3.57
C ALA A 98 4.61 -10.53 -4.73
N ALA A 99 3.85 -10.44 -5.82
CA ALA A 99 4.00 -11.28 -7.00
C ALA A 99 5.35 -11.08 -7.71
N LEU A 100 5.92 -9.88 -7.68
CA LEU A 100 7.25 -9.60 -8.22
C LEU A 100 8.41 -10.06 -7.31
N LYS A 101 8.13 -10.40 -6.05
CA LYS A 101 9.12 -10.83 -5.06
C LYS A 101 9.13 -12.34 -4.79
N GLY A 102 8.08 -13.06 -5.22
CA GLY A 102 7.98 -14.52 -5.19
C GLY A 102 8.61 -15.14 -6.43
#